data_AF-A0A945JRY0-F1
#
_entry.id   AF-A0A945JRY0-F1
#
_cell.length_a   1.000
_cell.length_b   1.000
_cell.length_c   1.000
_cell.angle_alpha   90.00
_cell.angle_beta   90.00
_cell.angle_gamma   90.00
#
_symmetry.space_group_name_H-M   'P 1'
#
loop_
_entity.id
_entity.type
_entity.pdbx_description
1 polymer ?
#
loop_
_entity_poly.entity_id
_entity_poly.type
_entity_poly.pdbx_seq_one_letter_code
_entity_poly.pdbx_strand_id
1 'polypeptide(L)'
;MRDVLTSPEIVAHSSVGLGNSGVDLQRETWPAQDPGTLVGPVYNGSAQDWLTQKETGQKAVVVLRDPRDRLVSMMYSYTYSHTPNNVTAAIRGPLLSLSERDRLLTCLFDSRHIEHAMRSWAGGIDDSFVTKYESLSADALHEFAAIVDFLEWNIPPEVLAAAVSRHSFENRSGRKPGDINIHSHYRSGVAAGWRQHFDRDLGRLFEALFPELLSRMGYEEDCSWFEALPAAAETLQAGEVSGEHEARAEVTRMAEKLHVIEMECQKRGTVIEELQEVAQQRLQLIEELDFACKQLRTTEGAG
;
A
#
# COMPACT_ATOMS: atom_id res chain seq x y z
N MET A 1 4.39 9.74 -4.39
CA MET A 1 5.83 9.98 -4.59
C MET A 1 6.37 9.13 -5.74
N ARG A 2 6.55 7.80 -5.57
CA ARG A 2 7.07 6.91 -6.63
C ARG A 2 6.42 7.19 -7.99
N ASP A 3 5.09 7.09 -8.08
CA ASP A 3 4.38 7.21 -9.36
C ASP A 3 4.69 8.52 -10.11
N VAL A 4 4.91 9.62 -9.39
CA VAL A 4 5.35 10.90 -9.97
C VAL A 4 6.80 10.80 -10.45
N LEU A 5 7.73 10.42 -9.57
CA LEU A 5 9.16 10.35 -9.87
C LEU A 5 9.50 9.30 -10.94
N THR A 6 8.66 8.29 -11.12
CA THR A 6 8.79 7.23 -12.12
C THR A 6 7.86 7.42 -13.31
N SER A 7 7.24 8.60 -13.46
CA SER A 7 6.45 8.89 -14.66
C SER A 7 7.35 8.85 -15.89
N PRO A 8 6.90 8.28 -17.03
CA PRO A 8 7.75 8.10 -18.22
C PRO A 8 8.45 9.38 -18.67
N GLU A 9 7.76 10.53 -18.56
CA GLU A 9 8.30 11.83 -18.92
C GLU A 9 9.40 12.29 -17.95
N ILE A 10 9.26 12.03 -16.65
CA ILE A 10 10.28 12.34 -15.64
C ILE A 10 11.51 11.44 -15.84
N VAL A 11 11.29 10.14 -16.10
CA VAL A 11 12.37 9.18 -16.35
C VAL A 11 13.18 9.57 -17.59
N ALA A 12 12.50 10.00 -18.67
CA ALA A 12 13.16 10.45 -19.90
C ALA A 12 14.09 11.66 -19.69
N HIS A 13 13.79 12.54 -18.73
CA HIS A 13 14.60 13.72 -18.42
C HIS A 13 15.64 13.48 -17.31
N SER A 14 15.36 12.61 -16.34
CA SER A 14 16.27 12.30 -15.22
C SER A 14 17.44 11.40 -15.62
N SER A 15 17.32 10.63 -16.70
CA SER A 15 18.30 9.60 -17.10
C SER A 15 18.52 8.50 -16.04
N VAL A 16 17.55 8.35 -15.12
CA VAL A 16 17.60 7.38 -14.02
C VAL A 16 16.80 6.13 -14.39
N GLY A 17 17.40 4.95 -14.21
CA GLY A 17 16.72 3.66 -14.34
C GLY A 17 15.75 3.38 -13.19
N LEU A 18 14.84 2.42 -13.37
CA LEU A 18 13.94 1.98 -12.32
C LEU A 18 14.44 0.65 -11.75
N GLY A 19 14.75 0.64 -10.45
CA GLY A 19 15.17 -0.57 -9.73
C GLY A 19 14.02 -1.25 -8.99
N ASN A 20 14.38 -2.13 -8.04
CA ASN A 20 13.43 -2.86 -7.20
C ASN A 20 12.47 -1.92 -6.45
N SER A 21 11.27 -2.40 -6.15
CA SER A 21 10.22 -1.61 -5.50
C SER A 21 9.39 -2.43 -4.52
N GLY A 22 8.92 -1.80 -3.45
CA GLY A 22 8.03 -2.45 -2.48
C GLY A 22 8.75 -3.29 -1.43
N VAL A 23 10.03 -2.98 -1.17
CA VAL A 23 10.87 -3.70 -0.21
C VAL A 23 10.44 -3.33 1.22
N ASP A 24 10.16 -4.33 2.04
CA ASP A 24 9.90 -4.15 3.48
C ASP A 24 11.10 -4.66 4.29
N LEU A 25 11.89 -3.75 4.85
CA LEU A 25 13.15 -4.07 5.52
C LEU A 25 13.01 -4.84 6.84
N GLN A 26 11.78 -5.03 7.32
CA GLN A 26 11.54 -5.96 8.42
C GLN A 26 11.56 -7.43 7.98
N ARG A 27 11.34 -7.68 6.69
CA ARG A 27 11.25 -9.02 6.10
C ARG A 27 12.36 -9.29 5.09
N GLU A 28 12.90 -8.23 4.52
CA GLU A 28 13.85 -8.26 3.43
C GLU A 28 15.13 -7.48 3.77
N THR A 29 16.17 -7.66 2.96
CA THR A 29 17.42 -6.92 3.08
C THR A 29 17.39 -5.67 2.20
N TRP A 30 18.33 -4.75 2.45
CA TRP A 30 18.53 -3.60 1.55
C TRP A 30 18.75 -4.08 0.11
N PRO A 31 17.99 -3.54 -0.86
CA PRO A 31 18.13 -3.94 -2.25
C PRO A 31 19.45 -3.42 -2.81
N ALA A 32 20.18 -4.28 -3.54
CA ALA A 32 21.30 -3.85 -4.36
C ALA A 32 20.80 -2.85 -5.42
N GLN A 33 21.63 -1.85 -5.75
CA GLN A 33 21.25 -0.76 -6.65
C GLN A 33 22.36 -0.54 -7.68
N ASP A 34 22.00 -0.56 -8.96
CA ASP A 34 22.91 -0.10 -10.00
C ASP A 34 23.03 1.43 -9.94
N PRO A 35 24.21 2.01 -10.23
CA PRO A 35 24.37 3.46 -10.30
C PRO A 35 23.34 4.10 -11.22
N GLY A 36 22.73 5.19 -10.77
CA GLY A 36 21.70 5.90 -11.54
C GLY A 36 20.36 5.16 -11.56
N THR A 37 19.99 4.43 -10.51
CA THR A 37 18.65 3.84 -10.36
C THR A 37 17.87 4.48 -9.22
N LEU A 38 16.56 4.66 -9.43
CA LEU A 38 15.63 4.98 -8.36
C LEU A 38 15.05 3.68 -7.80
N VAL A 39 15.27 3.43 -6.52
CA VAL A 39 14.75 2.28 -5.79
C VAL A 39 13.72 2.75 -4.78
N GLY A 40 12.52 2.19 -4.84
CA GLY A 40 11.45 2.54 -3.91
C GLY A 40 10.04 2.16 -4.36
N PRO A 41 9.06 2.19 -3.44
CA PRO A 41 9.21 2.53 -2.03
C PRO A 41 9.99 1.44 -1.27
N VAL A 42 10.76 1.88 -0.28
CA VAL A 42 11.35 1.04 0.77
C VAL A 42 10.62 1.39 2.06
N TYR A 43 10.06 0.39 2.72
CA TYR A 43 9.28 0.56 3.94
C TYR A 43 10.12 0.20 5.16
N ASN A 44 9.79 0.85 6.28
CA ASN A 44 10.30 0.54 7.62
C ASN A 44 11.83 0.65 7.82
N GLY A 45 12.58 1.24 6.87
CA GLY A 45 14.00 1.53 7.04
C GLY A 45 14.23 2.72 7.97
N SER A 46 15.15 2.57 8.93
CA SER A 46 15.58 3.67 9.79
C SER A 46 16.71 4.50 9.16
N ALA A 47 16.92 5.71 9.67
CA ALA A 47 18.07 6.55 9.31
C ALA A 47 19.40 5.85 9.62
N GLN A 48 19.45 5.06 10.70
CA GLN A 48 20.63 4.28 11.05
C GLN A 48 20.90 3.19 10.01
N ASP A 49 19.86 2.46 9.58
CA ASP A 49 20.00 1.43 8.55
C ASP A 49 20.56 2.04 7.26
N TRP A 50 20.04 3.21 6.85
CA TRP A 50 20.56 3.95 5.69
C TRP A 50 22.03 4.32 5.85
N LEU A 51 22.42 4.91 6.98
CA LEU A 51 23.81 5.32 7.22
C LEU A 51 24.79 4.13 7.18
N THR A 52 24.34 2.93 7.54
CA THR A 52 25.18 1.73 7.50
C THR A 52 25.32 1.10 6.13
N GLN A 53 24.39 1.35 5.21
CA GLN A 53 24.28 0.65 3.94
C GLN A 53 24.53 1.55 2.73
N LYS A 54 24.37 2.88 2.89
CA LYS A 54 24.52 3.82 1.78
C LYS A 54 25.95 3.81 1.25
N GLU A 55 26.05 3.83 -0.07
CA GLU A 55 27.30 4.08 -0.77
C GLU A 55 27.48 5.59 -1.05
N THR A 56 28.72 6.00 -1.32
CA THR A 56 29.04 7.40 -1.62
C THR A 56 28.25 7.90 -2.84
N GLY A 57 27.58 9.03 -2.69
CA GLY A 57 26.79 9.67 -3.75
C GLY A 57 25.34 9.17 -3.84
N GLN A 58 24.92 8.18 -3.05
CA GLN A 58 23.53 7.80 -2.94
C GLN A 58 22.74 8.82 -2.09
N LYS A 59 21.52 9.12 -2.52
CA LYS A 59 20.60 10.04 -1.86
C LYS A 59 19.32 9.32 -1.45
N ALA A 60 18.75 9.70 -0.30
CA ALA A 60 17.47 9.20 0.18
C ALA A 60 16.38 10.28 0.09
N VAL A 61 15.21 9.94 -0.43
CA VAL A 61 14.00 10.78 -0.31
C VAL A 61 13.04 10.07 0.62
N VAL A 62 12.75 10.69 1.77
CA VAL A 62 11.99 10.09 2.86
C VAL A 62 10.69 10.83 3.04
N VAL A 63 9.59 10.08 3.13
CA VAL A 63 8.27 10.63 3.42
C VAL A 63 7.83 10.16 4.79
N LEU A 64 7.73 11.10 5.72
CA LEU A 64 7.07 10.90 7.00
C LEU A 64 5.59 11.25 6.88
N ARG A 65 4.78 10.72 7.78
CA ARG A 65 3.35 11.03 7.91
C ARG A 65 3.01 11.08 9.38
N ASP A 66 2.01 11.87 9.77
CA ASP A 66 1.53 11.87 11.16
C ASP A 66 1.24 10.42 11.58
N PRO A 67 1.93 9.90 12.63
CA PRO A 67 1.73 8.53 13.11
C PRO A 67 0.26 8.20 13.39
N ARG A 68 -0.53 9.19 13.82
CA ARG A 68 -1.95 9.02 14.14
C ARG A 68 -2.79 8.84 12.87
N ASP A 69 -2.52 9.63 11.82
CA ASP A 69 -3.16 9.44 10.51
C ASP A 69 -2.74 8.13 9.86
N ARG A 70 -1.48 7.70 10.06
CA ARG A 70 -1.01 6.39 9.61
C ARG A 70 -1.82 5.27 10.27
N LEU A 71 -2.07 5.34 11.58
CA LEU A 71 -2.86 4.34 12.30
C LEU A 71 -4.28 4.20 11.76
N VAL A 72 -4.97 5.33 11.56
CA VAL A 72 -6.31 5.35 10.97
C VAL A 72 -6.28 4.79 9.55
N SER A 73 -5.31 5.21 8.74
CA SER A 73 -5.13 4.69 7.37
C SER A 73 -4.89 3.19 7.36
N MET A 74 -4.10 2.67 8.30
CA MET A 74 -3.80 1.24 8.43
C MET A 74 -5.02 0.44 8.86
N MET A 75 -5.81 0.97 9.80
CA MET A 75 -7.07 0.37 10.23
C MET A 75 -8.02 0.14 9.05
N TYR A 76 -8.33 1.18 8.28
CA TYR A 76 -9.21 1.03 7.12
C TYR A 76 -8.60 0.14 6.04
N SER A 77 -7.28 0.22 5.83
CA SER A 77 -6.56 -0.62 4.87
C SER A 77 -6.70 -2.10 5.20
N TYR A 78 -6.31 -2.52 6.40
CA TYR A 78 -6.39 -3.92 6.82
C TYR A 78 -7.84 -4.44 6.84
N THR A 79 -8.78 -3.59 7.25
CA THR A 79 -10.18 -3.98 7.39
C THR A 79 -10.90 -4.08 6.03
N TYR A 80 -10.65 -3.16 5.10
CA TYR A 80 -11.52 -3.00 3.92
C TYR A 80 -10.80 -2.97 2.57
N SER A 81 -9.67 -2.28 2.44
CA SER A 81 -9.18 -1.86 1.11
C SER A 81 -7.85 -2.49 0.68
N HIS A 82 -7.09 -3.12 1.59
CA HIS A 82 -5.83 -3.76 1.21
C HIS A 82 -6.09 -5.01 0.37
N THR A 83 -5.36 -5.14 -0.74
CA THR A 83 -5.44 -6.35 -1.57
C THR A 83 -5.18 -7.58 -0.69
N PRO A 84 -6.08 -8.57 -0.68
CA PRO A 84 -5.89 -9.76 0.14
C PRO A 84 -4.58 -10.48 -0.21
N ASN A 85 -3.75 -10.72 0.79
CA ASN A 85 -2.65 -11.67 0.81
C ASN A 85 -2.87 -12.66 1.96
N ASN A 86 -2.00 -13.66 2.13
CA ASN A 86 -2.14 -14.68 3.19
C ASN A 86 -2.32 -14.08 4.59
N VAL A 87 -1.60 -13.00 4.93
CA VAL A 87 -1.69 -12.34 6.24
C VAL A 87 -2.98 -11.52 6.36
N THR A 88 -3.24 -10.63 5.40
CA THR A 88 -4.42 -9.74 5.44
C THR A 88 -5.74 -10.49 5.32
N ALA A 89 -5.78 -11.61 4.59
CA ALA A 89 -6.92 -12.51 4.55
C ALA A 89 -7.20 -13.16 5.91
N ALA A 90 -6.15 -13.58 6.62
CA ALA A 90 -6.29 -14.21 7.94
C ALA A 90 -6.77 -13.24 9.03
N ILE A 91 -6.34 -11.96 8.98
CA ILE A 91 -6.68 -10.97 10.03
C ILE A 91 -7.98 -10.20 9.74
N ARG A 92 -8.45 -10.13 8.49
CA ARG A 92 -9.61 -9.30 8.12
C ARG A 92 -10.90 -9.73 8.82
N GLY A 93 -11.19 -11.04 8.85
CA GLY A 93 -12.37 -11.58 9.53
C GLY A 93 -12.41 -11.19 11.01
N PRO A 94 -11.34 -11.47 11.79
CA PRO A 94 -11.20 -10.97 13.16
C PRO A 94 -11.37 -9.46 13.29
N LEU A 95 -10.70 -8.65 12.46
CA LEU A 95 -10.81 -7.19 12.52
C LEU A 95 -12.24 -6.69 12.30
N LEU A 96 -12.98 -7.26 11.34
CA LEU A 96 -14.39 -6.90 11.09
C LEU A 96 -15.31 -7.20 12.27
N SER A 97 -14.93 -8.13 13.16
CA SER A 97 -15.71 -8.45 14.36
C SER A 97 -15.46 -7.51 15.55
N LEU A 98 -14.42 -6.68 15.47
CA LEU A 98 -14.04 -5.71 16.51
C LEU A 98 -14.78 -4.37 16.31
N SER A 99 -14.93 -3.60 17.39
CA SER A 99 -15.34 -2.19 17.34
C SER A 99 -14.30 -1.34 16.60
N GLU A 100 -14.65 -0.13 16.12
CA GLU A 100 -13.68 0.75 15.47
C GLU A 100 -12.52 1.07 16.43
N ARG A 101 -12.83 1.34 17.69
CA ARG A 101 -11.84 1.53 18.75
C ARG A 101 -10.88 0.35 18.87
N ASP A 102 -11.38 -0.87 18.93
CA ASP A 102 -10.55 -2.07 19.09
C ASP A 102 -9.71 -2.37 17.84
N ARG A 103 -10.20 -2.02 16.64
CA ARG A 103 -9.39 -2.08 15.40
C ARG A 103 -8.24 -1.06 15.45
N LEU A 104 -8.48 0.17 15.91
CA LEU A 104 -7.42 1.17 16.12
C LEU A 104 -6.40 0.70 17.15
N LEU A 105 -6.86 0.13 18.28
CA LEU A 105 -5.97 -0.43 19.29
C LEU A 105 -5.10 -1.55 18.72
N THR A 106 -5.67 -2.44 17.90
CA THR A 106 -4.90 -3.48 17.21
C THR A 106 -3.80 -2.87 16.34
N CYS A 107 -4.13 -1.83 15.55
CA CYS A 107 -3.17 -1.12 14.73
C CYS A 107 -2.10 -0.38 15.55
N LEU A 108 -2.48 0.16 16.71
CA LEU A 108 -1.58 0.85 17.63
C LEU A 108 -0.51 -0.09 18.18
N PHE A 109 -0.92 -1.27 18.66
CA PHE A 109 0.01 -2.28 19.19
C PHE A 109 0.90 -2.88 18.11
N ASP A 110 0.34 -3.10 16.91
CA ASP A 110 1.10 -3.52 15.74
C ASP A 110 2.18 -2.47 15.44
N SER A 111 1.87 -1.18 15.49
CA SER A 111 2.80 -0.09 15.12
C SER A 111 4.03 0.11 16.02
N ARG A 112 4.23 -0.69 17.08
CA ARG A 112 5.41 -0.55 17.95
C ARG A 112 6.74 -0.79 17.24
N HIS A 113 6.76 -1.70 16.29
CA HIS A 113 7.96 -2.07 15.55
C HIS A 113 8.43 -1.02 14.52
N ILE A 114 7.62 -0.01 14.20
CA ILE A 114 7.89 0.99 13.13
C ILE A 114 8.17 2.40 13.67
N GLU A 115 7.88 2.64 14.95
CA GLU A 115 8.07 3.94 15.59
C GLU A 115 9.54 4.38 15.53
N HIS A 116 10.49 3.47 15.80
CA HIS A 116 11.91 3.78 15.83
C HIS A 116 12.41 4.31 14.48
N ALA A 117 11.95 3.72 13.37
CA ALA A 117 12.28 4.15 12.03
C ALA A 117 11.74 5.57 11.79
N MET A 118 10.47 5.83 12.10
CA MET A 118 9.88 7.18 11.96
C MET A 118 10.62 8.23 12.78
N ARG A 119 10.95 7.91 14.04
CA ARG A 119 11.70 8.79 14.94
C ARG A 119 13.10 9.09 14.42
N SER A 120 13.78 8.09 13.87
CA SER A 120 15.17 8.23 13.43
C SER A 120 15.36 9.23 12.29
N TRP A 121 14.33 9.43 11.46
CA TRP A 121 14.35 10.38 10.35
C TRP A 121 13.91 11.80 10.74
N ALA A 122 13.34 12.00 11.94
CA ALA A 122 12.71 13.27 12.33
C ALA A 122 13.68 14.46 12.35
N GLY A 123 14.97 14.21 12.58
CA GLY A 123 15.99 15.25 12.58
C GLY A 123 16.62 15.55 11.22
N GLY A 124 16.27 14.78 10.18
CA GLY A 124 17.04 14.74 8.94
C GLY A 124 18.46 14.17 9.14
N ILE A 125 19.05 13.68 8.07
CA ILE A 125 20.46 13.28 8.02
C ILE A 125 21.07 13.70 6.69
N ASP A 126 22.40 13.71 6.62
CA ASP A 126 23.12 14.01 5.39
C ASP A 126 22.70 13.06 4.25
N ASP A 127 22.74 13.58 3.02
CA ASP A 127 22.30 12.89 1.80
C ASP A 127 20.83 12.43 1.84
N SER A 128 19.98 13.08 2.65
CA SER A 128 18.55 12.81 2.68
C SER A 128 17.70 14.07 2.52
N PHE A 129 16.58 13.92 1.81
CA PHE A 129 15.49 14.89 1.77
C PHE A 129 14.30 14.30 2.51
N VAL A 130 14.03 14.81 3.70
CA VAL A 130 12.91 14.37 4.54
C VAL A 130 11.73 15.33 4.37
N THR A 131 10.64 14.84 3.80
CA THR A 131 9.38 15.59 3.68
C THR A 131 8.25 14.89 4.44
N LYS A 132 7.12 15.58 4.55
CA LYS A 132 5.89 15.10 5.18
C LYS A 132 4.82 14.85 4.12
N TYR A 133 4.01 13.81 4.32
CA TYR A 133 2.82 13.53 3.51
C TYR A 133 1.89 14.74 3.48
N GLU A 134 1.79 15.44 4.60
CA GLU A 134 0.99 16.65 4.79
C GLU A 134 1.48 17.78 3.88
N SER A 135 2.79 17.96 3.72
CA SER A 135 3.35 18.93 2.78
C SER A 135 3.05 18.56 1.33
N LEU A 136 3.26 17.28 0.97
CA LEU A 136 2.92 16.75 -0.36
C LEU A 136 1.43 16.89 -0.69
N SER A 137 0.56 16.81 0.32
CA SER A 137 -0.88 16.99 0.15
C SER A 137 -1.28 18.46 0.04
N ALA A 138 -0.54 19.38 0.67
CA ALA A 138 -0.85 20.80 0.70
C ALA A 138 -0.36 21.53 -0.57
N ASP A 139 0.89 21.26 -0.99
CA ASP A 139 1.48 21.84 -2.20
C ASP A 139 2.41 20.83 -2.88
N ALA A 140 1.79 19.88 -3.57
CA ALA A 140 2.53 18.81 -4.24
C ALA A 140 3.57 19.35 -5.24
N LEU A 141 3.23 20.36 -6.04
CA LEU A 141 4.12 20.85 -7.08
C LEU A 141 5.38 21.47 -6.48
N HIS A 142 5.23 22.29 -5.44
CA HIS A 142 6.36 22.87 -4.73
C HIS A 142 7.26 21.81 -4.10
N GLU A 143 6.67 20.84 -3.39
CA GLU A 143 7.44 19.76 -2.75
C GLU A 143 8.17 18.88 -3.76
N PHE A 144 7.51 18.50 -4.87
CA PHE A 144 8.17 17.74 -5.92
C PHE A 144 9.26 18.54 -6.63
N ALA A 145 9.11 19.86 -6.78
CA ALA A 145 10.16 20.71 -7.32
C ALA A 145 11.42 20.70 -6.42
N ALA A 146 11.22 20.79 -5.10
CA ALA A 146 12.32 20.69 -4.14
C ALA A 146 12.99 19.29 -4.15
N ILE A 147 12.20 18.22 -4.32
CA ILE A 147 12.75 16.86 -4.43
C ILE A 147 13.59 16.70 -5.69
N VAL A 148 13.13 17.15 -6.87
CA VAL A 148 13.91 17.00 -8.11
C VAL A 148 15.17 17.86 -8.09
N ASP A 149 15.13 19.03 -7.45
CA ASP A 149 16.30 19.89 -7.22
C ASP A 149 17.32 19.20 -6.29
N PHE A 150 16.86 18.64 -5.17
CA PHE A 150 17.70 17.83 -4.27
C PHE A 150 18.34 16.64 -4.98
N LEU A 151 17.60 15.98 -5.88
CA LEU A 151 18.09 14.87 -6.69
C LEU A 151 18.99 15.33 -7.85
N GLU A 152 19.13 16.63 -8.08
CA GLU A 152 19.87 17.23 -9.20
C GLU A 152 19.33 16.78 -10.57
N TRP A 153 18.02 16.55 -10.66
CA TRP A 153 17.37 16.16 -11.91
C TRP A 153 16.94 17.39 -12.70
N ASN A 154 17.39 17.48 -13.94
CA ASN A 154 17.01 18.56 -14.85
C ASN A 154 15.65 18.29 -15.50
N ILE A 155 14.57 18.54 -14.75
CA ILE A 155 13.19 18.33 -15.19
C ILE A 155 12.56 19.68 -15.59
N PRO A 156 12.02 19.82 -16.82
CA PRO A 156 11.29 21.03 -17.19
C PRO A 156 10.06 21.25 -16.28
N PRO A 157 9.79 22.49 -15.81
CA PRO A 157 8.69 22.76 -14.87
C PRO A 157 7.32 22.28 -15.35
N GLU A 158 7.04 22.40 -16.64
CA GLU A 158 5.79 21.96 -17.27
C GLU A 158 5.64 20.43 -17.26
N VAL A 159 6.74 19.69 -17.41
CA VAL A 159 6.76 18.22 -17.35
C VAL A 159 6.48 17.77 -15.92
N LEU A 160 7.13 18.43 -14.94
CA LEU A 160 6.89 18.15 -13.53
C LEU A 160 5.43 18.43 -13.14
N ALA A 161 4.90 19.59 -13.53
CA ALA A 161 3.52 19.97 -13.26
C ALA A 161 2.51 18.98 -13.86
N ALA A 162 2.76 18.51 -15.09
CA ALA A 162 1.92 17.50 -15.73
C ALA A 162 1.96 16.16 -14.98
N ALA A 163 3.14 15.70 -14.56
CA ALA A 163 3.30 14.45 -13.80
C ALA A 163 2.62 14.54 -12.43
N VAL A 164 2.83 15.63 -11.69
CA VAL A 164 2.19 15.88 -10.39
C VAL A 164 0.66 15.93 -10.53
N SER A 165 0.16 16.68 -11.52
CA SER A 165 -1.28 16.79 -11.78
C SER A 165 -1.91 15.43 -12.07
N ARG A 166 -1.30 14.64 -12.97
CA ARG A 166 -1.78 13.29 -13.34
C ARG A 166 -1.94 12.35 -12.14
N HIS A 167 -1.04 12.46 -11.17
CA HIS A 167 -1.03 11.61 -9.97
C HIS A 167 -1.68 12.25 -8.74
N SER A 168 -2.37 13.38 -8.91
CA SER A 168 -3.17 14.00 -7.86
C SER A 168 -4.25 13.07 -7.33
N PHE A 169 -4.68 13.29 -6.08
CA PHE A 169 -5.76 12.51 -5.48
C PHE A 169 -7.02 12.51 -6.35
N GLU A 170 -7.40 13.67 -6.89
CA GLU A 170 -8.59 13.81 -7.73
C GLU A 170 -8.51 12.96 -8.98
N ASN A 171 -7.40 13.02 -9.71
CA ASN A 171 -7.23 12.25 -10.95
C ASN A 171 -7.10 10.74 -10.70
N ARG A 172 -6.56 10.32 -9.54
CA ARG A 172 -6.43 8.90 -9.20
C ARG A 172 -7.69 8.28 -8.63
N SER A 173 -8.46 9.06 -7.87
CA SER A 173 -9.64 8.55 -7.15
C SER A 173 -10.96 8.87 -7.85
N GLY A 174 -10.97 9.83 -8.79
CA GLY A 174 -12.17 10.40 -9.39
C GLY A 174 -13.03 11.22 -8.42
N ARG A 175 -12.49 11.57 -7.24
CA ARG A 175 -13.20 12.19 -6.12
C ARG A 175 -12.45 13.41 -5.60
N LYS A 176 -13.15 14.35 -4.97
CA LYS A 176 -12.50 15.50 -4.33
C LYS A 176 -11.87 15.10 -2.99
N PRO A 177 -10.78 15.74 -2.56
CA PRO A 177 -10.27 15.54 -1.21
C PRO A 177 -11.38 15.77 -0.17
N GLY A 178 -11.56 14.81 0.73
CA GLY A 178 -12.63 14.80 1.72
C GLY A 178 -13.81 13.89 1.37
N ASP A 179 -13.99 13.51 0.10
CA ASP A 179 -15.03 12.55 -0.31
C ASP A 179 -14.61 11.13 0.09
N ILE A 180 -15.07 10.66 1.24
CA ILE A 180 -14.61 9.41 1.86
C ILE A 180 -15.15 8.17 1.12
N ASN A 181 -14.26 7.22 0.81
CA ASN A 181 -14.61 5.84 0.45
C ASN A 181 -13.71 4.86 1.20
N ILE A 182 -14.28 4.15 2.18
CA ILE A 182 -13.55 3.24 3.07
C ILE A 182 -13.01 1.98 2.37
N HIS A 183 -13.59 1.60 1.22
CA HIS A 183 -13.16 0.44 0.43
C HIS A 183 -12.07 0.78 -0.58
N SER A 184 -11.70 2.06 -0.70
CA SER A 184 -10.65 2.53 -1.59
C SER A 184 -9.33 2.73 -0.84
N HIS A 185 -8.22 2.33 -1.45
CA HIS A 185 -6.88 2.72 -0.98
C HIS A 185 -6.72 4.26 -0.92
N TYR A 186 -7.44 5.00 -1.76
CA TYR A 186 -7.52 6.46 -1.74
C TYR A 186 -8.68 6.92 -0.85
N ARG A 187 -8.68 6.58 0.45
CA ARG A 187 -9.85 6.75 1.31
C ARG A 187 -10.43 8.17 1.30
N SER A 188 -9.65 9.14 1.77
CA SER A 188 -10.13 10.52 1.99
C SER A 188 -9.25 11.59 1.35
N GLY A 189 -7.96 11.32 1.11
CA GLY A 189 -7.06 12.29 0.48
C GLY A 189 -6.75 13.54 1.32
N VAL A 190 -7.08 13.52 2.61
CA VAL A 190 -6.88 14.64 3.54
C VAL A 190 -6.02 14.22 4.73
N ALA A 191 -5.19 15.14 5.19
CA ALA A 191 -4.46 15.04 6.45
C ALA A 191 -5.38 15.31 7.65
N ALA A 192 -4.88 15.08 8.87
CA ALA A 192 -5.56 15.37 10.13
C ALA A 192 -6.85 14.57 10.39
N GLY A 193 -7.10 13.49 9.62
CA GLY A 193 -8.30 12.65 9.76
C GLY A 193 -8.36 11.92 11.10
N TRP A 194 -7.22 11.68 11.75
CA TRP A 194 -7.13 11.04 13.06
C TRP A 194 -7.95 11.71 14.16
N ARG A 195 -8.20 13.02 14.08
CA ARG A 195 -8.95 13.77 15.10
C ARG A 195 -10.38 13.26 15.28
N GLN A 196 -10.96 12.65 14.25
CA GLN A 196 -12.31 12.07 14.30
C GLN A 196 -12.34 10.71 15.03
N HIS A 197 -11.18 10.08 15.22
CA HIS A 197 -11.05 8.71 15.70
C HIS A 197 -10.39 8.60 17.07
N PHE A 198 -9.69 9.66 17.52
CA PHE A 198 -8.97 9.67 18.79
C PHE A 198 -9.78 10.34 19.88
N ASP A 199 -9.97 9.62 20.99
CA ASP A 199 -10.36 10.19 22.27
C ASP A 199 -9.15 10.34 23.20
N ARG A 200 -9.37 11.01 24.34
CA ARG A 200 -8.33 11.26 25.34
C ARG A 200 -7.65 9.99 25.83
N ASP A 201 -8.39 8.90 25.99
CA ASP A 201 -7.82 7.65 26.51
C ASP A 201 -6.92 6.97 25.47
N LEU A 202 -7.34 6.95 24.20
CA LEU A 202 -6.51 6.45 23.10
C LEU A 202 -5.28 7.33 22.89
N GLY A 203 -5.43 8.66 22.99
CA GLY A 203 -4.30 9.59 22.92
C GLY A 203 -3.29 9.39 24.06
N ARG A 204 -3.78 9.20 25.29
CA ARG A 204 -2.92 8.86 26.44
C ARG A 204 -2.19 7.53 26.23
N LEU A 205 -2.88 6.51 25.71
CA LEU A 205 -2.27 5.22 25.42
C LEU A 205 -1.22 5.34 24.30
N PHE A 206 -1.51 6.11 23.26
CA PHE A 206 -0.55 6.40 22.19
C PHE A 206 0.73 7.01 22.78
N GLU A 207 0.61 8.03 23.61
CA GLU A 207 1.77 8.69 24.23
C GLU A 207 2.55 7.73 25.13
N ALA A 208 1.85 6.90 25.91
CA ALA A 208 2.48 5.90 26.76
C ALA A 208 3.27 4.83 25.97
N LEU A 209 2.80 4.47 24.77
CA LEU A 209 3.47 3.52 23.89
C LEU A 209 4.59 4.15 23.06
N PHE A 210 4.44 5.42 22.69
CA PHE A 210 5.38 6.16 21.84
C PHE A 210 5.81 7.50 22.46
N PRO A 211 6.49 7.49 23.62
CA PRO A 211 6.80 8.73 24.33
C PRO A 211 7.55 9.72 23.43
N GLU A 212 7.11 10.98 23.45
CA GLU A 212 7.70 12.11 22.71
C GLU A 212 7.75 11.93 21.19
N LEU A 213 7.08 10.93 20.61
CA LEU A 213 7.19 10.68 19.16
C LEU A 213 6.67 11.88 18.38
N LEU A 214 5.49 12.38 18.74
CA LEU A 214 4.84 13.48 18.03
C LEU A 214 5.57 14.80 18.22
N SER A 215 6.08 15.08 19.43
CA SER A 215 6.84 16.30 19.69
C SER A 215 8.17 16.31 18.94
N ARG A 216 8.91 15.19 18.91
CA ARG A 216 10.14 15.08 18.13
C ARG A 216 9.93 15.18 16.62
N MET A 217 8.79 14.71 16.12
CA MET A 217 8.42 14.85 14.71
C MET A 217 7.81 16.22 14.38
N GLY A 218 7.63 17.09 15.38
CA GLY A 218 7.06 18.43 15.22
C GLY A 218 5.58 18.42 14.84
N TYR A 219 4.81 17.45 15.35
CA TYR A 219 3.34 17.42 15.22
C TYR A 219 2.63 18.00 16.45
N GLU A 220 3.28 18.00 17.61
CA GLU A 220 2.75 18.50 18.88
C GLU A 220 3.84 19.25 19.66
N GLU A 221 3.45 20.15 20.57
CA GLU A 221 4.40 20.92 21.37
C GLU A 221 5.00 20.11 22.54
N ASP A 222 4.18 19.25 23.15
CA ASP A 222 4.57 18.47 24.33
C ASP A 222 3.87 17.09 24.40
N CYS A 223 4.14 16.36 25.47
CA CYS A 223 3.63 15.00 25.70
C CYS A 223 2.20 14.98 26.29
N SER A 224 1.56 16.13 26.50
CA SER A 224 0.21 16.28 27.05
C SER A 224 -0.84 16.62 25.99
N TRP A 225 -0.48 16.59 24.71
CA TRP A 225 -1.36 16.86 23.56
C TRP A 225 -2.72 16.14 23.60
N PHE A 226 -2.78 14.96 24.20
CA PHE A 226 -4.01 14.17 24.31
C PHE A 226 -5.04 14.79 25.27
N GLU A 227 -4.66 15.70 26.17
CA GLU A 227 -5.58 16.33 27.13
C GLU A 227 -6.65 17.17 26.43
N ALA A 228 -6.31 17.77 25.28
CA ALA A 228 -7.22 18.56 24.45
C ALA A 228 -8.28 17.70 23.73
N LEU A 229 -8.13 16.37 23.72
CA LEU A 229 -9.09 15.46 23.08
C LEU A 229 -10.37 15.30 23.92
N PRO A 230 -11.49 14.95 23.26
CA PRO A 230 -12.74 14.66 23.95
C PRO A 230 -12.60 13.45 24.87
N ALA A 231 -13.35 13.46 25.98
CA ALA A 231 -13.54 12.26 26.78
C ALA A 231 -14.41 11.26 26.00
N ALA A 232 -14.09 9.96 26.07
CA ALA A 232 -14.55 8.87 25.18
C ALA A 232 -16.07 8.73 24.92
N ALA A 233 -16.95 9.47 25.62
CA ALA A 233 -18.40 9.29 25.56
C ALA A 233 -19.11 9.92 24.34
N GLU A 234 -18.51 10.89 23.65
CA GLU A 234 -19.24 11.70 22.65
C GLU A 234 -18.92 11.36 21.17
N THR A 235 -17.74 10.82 20.87
CA THR A 235 -17.22 10.84 19.49
C THR A 235 -17.47 9.56 18.68
N LEU A 236 -17.50 8.38 19.33
CA LEU A 236 -17.52 7.09 18.61
C LEU A 236 -18.95 6.62 18.24
N GLN A 237 -19.95 6.88 19.08
CA GLN A 237 -21.30 6.31 18.90
C GLN A 237 -22.07 6.80 17.66
N ALA A 238 -21.86 8.05 17.22
CA ALA A 238 -22.64 8.61 16.11
C ALA A 238 -22.12 8.19 14.72
N GLY A 239 -20.82 7.93 14.59
CA GLY A 239 -20.18 7.50 13.33
C GLY A 239 -20.13 6.00 13.14
N GLU A 240 -19.92 5.23 14.21
CA GLU A 240 -19.82 3.76 14.18
C GLU A 240 -21.11 3.12 13.63
N VAL A 241 -22.28 3.58 14.07
CA VAL A 241 -23.55 2.91 13.75
C VAL A 241 -23.93 3.03 12.26
N SER A 242 -23.65 4.16 11.62
CA SER A 242 -24.05 4.38 10.22
C SER A 242 -23.05 3.74 9.25
N GLY A 243 -21.75 3.96 9.45
CA GLY A 243 -20.70 3.48 8.54
C GLY A 243 -20.47 1.98 8.64
N GLU A 244 -20.51 1.40 9.85
CA GLU A 244 -20.32 -0.04 10.00
C GLU A 244 -21.51 -0.84 9.47
N HIS A 245 -22.74 -0.34 9.60
CA HIS A 245 -23.90 -1.05 9.09
C HIS A 245 -23.89 -1.12 7.57
N GLU A 246 -23.53 -0.01 6.92
CA GLU A 246 -23.39 0.08 5.46
C GLU A 246 -22.21 -0.76 4.96
N ALA A 247 -21.04 -0.69 5.63
CA ALA A 247 -19.88 -1.52 5.31
C ALA A 247 -20.15 -3.01 5.50
N ARG A 248 -20.86 -3.40 6.56
CA ARG A 248 -21.22 -4.79 6.83
C ARG A 248 -22.22 -5.31 5.80
N ALA A 249 -23.18 -4.49 5.38
CA ALA A 249 -24.08 -4.82 4.29
C ALA A 249 -23.36 -4.94 2.93
N GLU A 250 -22.37 -4.09 2.66
CA GLU A 250 -21.50 -4.17 1.48
C GLU A 250 -20.69 -5.49 1.47
N VAL A 251 -20.04 -5.82 2.60
CA VAL A 251 -19.25 -7.04 2.77
C VAL A 251 -20.11 -8.30 2.62
N THR A 252 -21.33 -8.32 3.19
CA THR A 252 -22.27 -9.42 2.99
C THR A 252 -22.63 -9.57 1.51
N ARG A 253 -22.95 -8.47 0.81
CA ARG A 253 -23.22 -8.50 -0.64
C ARG A 253 -22.02 -8.96 -1.47
N MET A 254 -20.81 -8.58 -1.07
CA MET A 254 -19.57 -9.03 -1.73
C MET A 254 -19.28 -10.51 -1.47
N ALA A 255 -19.53 -11.01 -0.25
CA ALA A 255 -19.36 -12.42 0.09
C ALA A 255 -20.35 -13.30 -0.69
N GLU A 256 -21.61 -12.86 -0.84
CA GLU A 256 -22.60 -13.54 -1.68
C GLU A 256 -22.16 -13.60 -3.15
N LYS A 257 -21.63 -12.49 -3.70
CA LYS A 257 -21.08 -12.46 -5.06
C LYS A 257 -19.87 -13.39 -5.22
N LEU A 258 -18.96 -13.40 -4.23
CA LEU A 258 -17.79 -14.27 -4.25
C LEU A 258 -18.19 -15.75 -4.25
N HIS A 259 -19.19 -16.12 -3.43
CA HIS A 259 -19.71 -17.48 -3.39
C HIS A 259 -20.30 -17.92 -4.74
N VAL A 260 -21.01 -17.03 -5.44
CA VAL A 260 -21.52 -17.30 -6.80
C VAL A 260 -20.38 -17.53 -7.78
N ILE A 261 -19.33 -16.70 -7.72
CA ILE A 261 -18.13 -16.84 -8.57
C ILE A 261 -17.41 -18.15 -8.29
N GLU A 262 -17.23 -18.53 -7.02
CA GLU A 262 -16.61 -19.80 -6.63
C GLU A 262 -17.40 -21.01 -7.17
N MET A 263 -18.72 -20.98 -7.08
CA MET A 263 -19.58 -22.01 -7.67
C MET A 263 -19.43 -22.07 -9.20
N GLU A 264 -19.35 -20.94 -9.89
CA GLU A 264 -19.10 -20.90 -11.33
C GLU A 264 -17.72 -21.42 -11.70
N CYS A 265 -16.68 -21.05 -10.95
CA CYS A 265 -15.32 -21.56 -11.11
C CYS A 265 -15.29 -23.08 -10.94
N GLN A 266 -15.96 -23.63 -9.94
CA GLN A 266 -16.02 -25.07 -9.71
C GLN A 266 -16.73 -25.79 -10.87
N LYS A 267 -17.87 -25.27 -11.35
CA LYS A 267 -18.57 -25.81 -12.52
C LYS A 267 -17.68 -25.80 -13.77
N ARG A 268 -16.97 -24.70 -14.02
CA ARG A 268 -16.04 -24.59 -15.15
C ARG A 268 -14.86 -25.55 -15.00
N GLY A 269 -14.38 -25.79 -13.77
CA GLY A 269 -13.36 -26.78 -13.47
C GLY A 269 -13.77 -28.19 -13.90
N THR A 270 -14.98 -28.62 -13.55
CA THR A 270 -15.53 -29.92 -13.97
C THR A 270 -15.60 -30.06 -15.49
N VAL A 271 -16.04 -29.01 -16.20
CA VAL A 271 -16.07 -29.02 -17.67
C VAL A 271 -14.67 -29.13 -18.27
N ILE A 272 -13.67 -28.48 -17.66
CA ILE A 272 -12.28 -28.58 -18.12
C ILE A 272 -11.76 -30.01 -17.96
N GLU A 273 -12.06 -30.68 -16.84
CA GLU A 273 -11.68 -32.08 -16.60
C GLU A 273 -12.32 -33.02 -17.63
N GLU A 274 -13.62 -32.87 -17.92
CA GLU A 274 -14.33 -33.64 -18.95
C GLU A 274 -13.70 -33.43 -20.34
N LEU A 275 -13.35 -32.19 -20.70
CA LEU A 275 -12.70 -31.88 -21.96
C LEU A 275 -11.29 -32.47 -22.06
N GLN A 276 -10.54 -32.50 -20.95
CA GLN A 276 -9.23 -33.15 -20.90
C GLN A 276 -9.34 -34.65 -21.15
N GLU A 277 -10.34 -35.32 -20.56
CA GLU A 277 -10.58 -36.75 -20.79
C GLU A 277 -10.91 -37.04 -22.25
N VAL A 278 -11.81 -36.25 -22.86
CA VAL A 278 -12.15 -36.38 -24.28
C VAL A 278 -10.94 -36.13 -25.17
N ALA A 279 -10.11 -35.13 -24.85
CA ALA A 279 -8.88 -34.86 -25.60
C ALA A 279 -7.90 -36.02 -25.53
N GLN A 280 -7.75 -36.65 -24.35
CA GLN A 280 -6.86 -37.80 -24.16
C GLN A 280 -7.34 -39.04 -24.92
N GLN A 281 -8.65 -39.32 -24.91
CA GLN A 281 -9.25 -40.40 -25.71
C GLN A 281 -9.02 -40.19 -27.21
N ARG A 282 -9.17 -38.95 -27.71
CA ARG A 282 -8.90 -38.62 -29.11
C ARG A 282 -7.43 -38.79 -29.49
N LEU A 283 -6.52 -38.39 -28.60
CA LEU A 283 -5.08 -38.56 -28.83
C LEU A 283 -4.72 -40.04 -28.97
N GLN A 284 -5.24 -40.88 -28.08
CA GLN A 284 -5.04 -42.33 -28.14
C GLN A 284 -5.56 -42.92 -29.45
N LEU A 285 -6.75 -42.50 -29.91
CA LEU A 285 -7.30 -42.95 -31.19
C LEU A 285 -6.43 -42.54 -32.38
N ILE A 286 -5.87 -41.32 -32.35
CA ILE A 286 -4.95 -40.84 -33.40
C ILE A 286 -3.68 -41.71 -33.43
N GLU A 287 -3.12 -42.05 -32.27
CA GLU A 287 -1.93 -42.92 -32.17
C GLU A 287 -2.22 -44.33 -32.70
N GLU A 288 -3.38 -44.91 -32.37
CA GLU A 288 -3.82 -46.21 -32.88
C GLU A 288 -3.99 -46.21 -34.40
N LEU A 289 -4.61 -45.15 -34.96
CA LEU A 289 -4.79 -44.99 -36.40
C LEU A 289 -3.46 -44.79 -37.13
N ASP A 290 -2.54 -43.98 -36.59
CA ASP A 290 -1.21 -43.78 -37.15
C ASP A 290 -0.40 -45.08 -37.17
N PHE A 291 -0.49 -45.87 -36.09
CA PHE A 291 0.10 -47.21 -36.04
C PHE A 291 -0.47 -48.14 -37.11
N ALA A 292 -1.79 -48.19 -37.27
CA ALA A 292 -2.45 -49.00 -38.29
C ALA A 292 -2.07 -48.56 -39.73
N CYS A 293 -2.02 -47.25 -39.99
CA CYS A 293 -1.58 -46.71 -41.27
C CYS A 293 -0.13 -47.07 -41.60
N LYS A 294 0.78 -47.05 -40.61
CA LYS A 294 2.17 -47.48 -40.78
C LYS A 294 2.27 -48.97 -41.14
N GLN A 295 1.49 -49.82 -40.49
CA GLN A 295 1.43 -51.27 -40.78
C GLN A 295 0.95 -51.55 -42.22
N LEU A 296 -0.08 -50.84 -42.69
CA LEU A 296 -0.59 -51.00 -44.06
C LEU A 296 0.43 -50.58 -45.12
N ARG A 297 1.20 -49.50 -44.87
CA ARG A 297 2.28 -49.07 -45.78
C ARG A 297 3.44 -50.05 -45.86
N THR A 298 3.74 -50.76 -44.77
CA THR A 298 4.76 -51.81 -44.79
C THR A 298 4.33 -53.07 -45.55
N THR A 299 3.02 -53.36 -45.64
CA THR A 299 2.51 -54.50 -46.43
C THR A 299 2.38 -54.20 -47.93
N GLU A 300 2.17 -52.94 -48.34
CA GLU A 300 2.12 -52.55 -49.76
C GLU A 300 3.50 -52.35 -50.40
N GLY A 301 4.56 -52.11 -49.62
CA GLY A 301 5.94 -51.97 -50.11
C GLY A 301 6.72 -53.29 -50.28
N ALA A 302 6.11 -54.43 -49.96
CA ALA A 302 6.71 -55.77 -50.04
C ALA A 302 6.16 -56.64 -51.19
N GLY A 303 5.38 -56.04 -52.10
CA GLY A 303 4.84 -56.67 -53.31
C GLY A 303 5.56 -56.24 -54.59
#